data_AF-A0A2V5QHD6-F1
#
_entry.id   AF-A0A2V5QHD6-F1
#
_cell.length_a   1.000
_cell.length_b   1.000
_cell.length_c   1.000
_cell.angle_alpha   90.00
_cell.angle_beta   90.00
_cell.angle_gamma   90.00
#
_symmetry.space_group_name_H-M   'P 1'
#
loop_
_entity.id
_entity.type
_entity.pdbx_description
1 polymer ?
#
loop_
_entity_poly.entity_id
_entity_poly.type
_entity_poly.pdbx_seq_one_letter_code
_entity_poly.pdbx_strand_id
1 'polypeptide(L)' 'MEVADMAKTDLDRYSLADFNVEFPNANIAIITYKATQQATSGQQDVSGTYNCESVWAKKGENWVNVFHAEIKAK' A
#
# COMPACT_ATOMS: atom_id res chain seq x y z
N MET A 1 -2.27 -3.41 -6.42
CA MET A 1 -1.17 -3.78 -7.32
C MET A 1 -0.37 -4.85 -6.60
N GLU A 2 -0.20 -6.02 -7.21
CA GLU A 2 0.65 -7.05 -6.60
C GLU A 2 2.13 -6.64 -6.75
N VAL A 3 3.02 -7.15 -5.89
CA VAL A 3 4.46 -6.80 -5.91
C VAL A 3 5.09 -7.00 -7.30
N ALA A 4 4.61 -7.99 -8.06
CA ALA A 4 5.08 -8.26 -9.42
C ALA A 4 4.76 -7.13 -10.42
N ASP A 5 3.67 -6.40 -10.21
CA ASP A 5 3.24 -5.31 -11.09
C ASP A 5 3.94 -3.99 -10.75
N MET A 6 4.45 -3.84 -9.52
CA MET A 6 5.27 -2.70 -9.12
C MET A 6 6.55 -2.61 -9.96
N ALA A 7 7.17 -3.74 -10.29
CA ALA A 7 8.40 -3.79 -11.09
C ALA A 7 8.24 -3.23 -12.52
N LYS A 8 7.01 -3.09 -13.00
CA LYS A 8 6.67 -2.60 -14.35
C LYS A 8 6.06 -1.20 -14.34
N THR A 9 6.03 -0.56 -13.17
CA THR A 9 5.32 0.70 -12.96
C THR A 9 6.32 1.82 -12.77
N ASP A 10 6.32 2.78 -13.70
CA ASP A 10 7.06 4.02 -13.57
C ASP A 10 6.25 4.96 -12.67
N LEU A 11 6.82 5.29 -11.51
CA LEU A 11 6.19 6.10 -10.47
C LEU A 11 6.82 7.49 -10.40
N ASP A 12 6.08 8.51 -10.84
CA ASP A 12 6.57 9.89 -10.87
C ASP A 12 6.34 10.62 -9.55
N ARG A 13 5.14 10.44 -8.98
CA ARG A 13 4.75 11.06 -7.71
C ARG A 13 3.95 10.08 -6.88
N TYR A 14 4.23 10.10 -5.59
CA TYR A 14 3.53 9.30 -4.61
C TYR A 14 3.39 10.07 -3.31
N SER A 15 2.18 10.05 -2.73
CA SER A 15 1.92 10.64 -1.42
C SER A 15 0.95 9.75 -0.65
N LEU A 16 1.18 9.66 0.66
CA LEU A 16 0.33 8.93 1.58
C LEU A 16 -0.37 9.89 2.54
N ALA A 17 -1.64 9.63 2.83
CA ALA A 17 -2.46 10.44 3.71
C ALA A 17 -3.46 9.58 4.49
N ASP A 18 -4.16 10.21 5.45
CA ASP A 18 -5.27 9.61 6.20
C ASP A 18 -4.93 8.27 6.87
N PHE A 19 -3.74 8.18 7.46
CA PHE A 19 -3.30 6.97 8.15
C PHE A 19 -4.17 6.65 9.38
N ASN A 20 -4.59 5.40 9.48
CA ASN A 20 -5.09 4.81 10.71
C ASN A 20 -4.29 3.52 11.00
N VAL A 21 -3.91 3.33 12.26
CA VAL A 21 -3.12 2.18 12.69
C VAL A 21 -3.80 1.54 13.89
N GLU A 22 -4.06 0.24 13.78
CA GLU A 22 -4.67 -0.57 14.82
C GLU A 22 -3.76 -1.74 15.19
N PHE A 23 -3.67 -2.03 16.48
CA PHE A 23 -2.89 -3.15 17.01
C PHE A 23 -3.82 -4.17 17.67
N PRO A 24 -4.30 -5.19 16.94
CA PRO A 24 -5.09 -6.26 17.54
C PRO A 24 -4.36 -7.00 18.66
N ASN A 25 -3.02 -7.05 18.59
CA ASN A 25 -2.12 -7.50 19.65
C ASN A 25 -0.70 -6.95 19.41
N ALA A 26 0.24 -7.25 20.32
CA ALA A 26 1.61 -6.73 20.28
C ALA A 26 2.43 -7.13 19.04
N ASN A 27 1.99 -8.13 18.28
CA ASN A 27 2.71 -8.69 17.14
C ASN A 27 2.00 -8.45 15.80
N ILE A 28 0.86 -7.76 15.78
CA ILE A 28 0.08 -7.47 14.57
C ILE A 28 -0.26 -5.99 14.52
N ALA A 29 -0.01 -5.36 13.37
CA ALA A 29 -0.48 -4.02 13.06
C ALA A 29 -1.31 -4.05 11.77
N ILE A 30 -2.50 -3.46 11.82
CA ILE A 30 -3.35 -3.23 10.65
C ILE A 30 -3.28 -1.74 10.35
N ILE A 31 -2.92 -1.39 9.11
CA ILE A 31 -2.75 -0.02 8.68
C ILE A 31 -3.66 0.23 7.48
N THR A 32 -4.51 1.23 7.59
CA THR A 32 -5.26 1.76 6.46
C THR A 32 -4.79 3.18 6.14
N TYR A 33 -4.76 3.53 4.86
CA TYR A 33 -4.29 4.82 4.38
C TYR A 33 -4.82 5.10 2.98
N LYS A 34 -4.68 6.35 2.52
CA LYS A 34 -4.86 6.72 1.12
C LYS A 34 -3.51 6.91 0.45
N ALA A 35 -3.36 6.32 -0.73
CA ALA A 35 -2.23 6.57 -1.61
C ALA A 35 -2.70 7.38 -2.82
N THR A 36 -2.04 8.50 -3.10
CA THR A 36 -2.20 9.20 -4.39
C THR A 36 -0.94 8.98 -5.19
N GLN A 37 -1.10 8.47 -6.41
CA GLN A 37 -0.01 8.15 -7.31
C GLN A 37 -0.20 8.80 -8.68
N GLN A 38 0.90 9.26 -9.26
CA GLN A 38 1.03 9.50 -10.69
C GLN A 38 1.96 8.43 -11.23
N ALA A 39 1.41 7.51 -12.01
CA ALA A 39 2.11 6.31 -12.40
C ALA A 39 1.60 5.77 -13.74
N THR A 40 2.54 5.20 -14.52
CA THR A 40 2.24 4.47 -15.74
C THR A 40 2.73 3.03 -15.60
N SER A 41 1.87 2.05 -15.90
CA SER A 41 2.25 0.64 -15.93
C SER A 41 2.22 0.15 -17.38
N GLY A 42 3.40 -0.10 -17.95
CA GLY A 42 3.54 -0.32 -19.39
C GLY A 42 3.14 0.93 -20.20
N GLN A 43 1.99 0.89 -20.88
CA GLN A 43 1.43 2.04 -21.63
C GLN A 43 0.13 2.58 -21.02
N GLN A 44 -0.29 2.03 -19.87
CA GLN A 44 -1.55 2.39 -19.24
C GLN A 44 -1.31 3.37 -18.08
N ASP A 45 -2.02 4.50 -18.11
CA ASP A 45 -2.08 5.42 -16.97
C ASP A 45 -2.85 4.76 -15.82
N VAL A 46 -2.13 4.57 -14.70
CA VAL A 46 -2.64 4.01 -13.45
C VAL A 46 -2.61 5.06 -12.33
N SER A 47 -2.62 6.34 -12.70
CA SER A 47 -2.68 7.46 -11.76
C SER A 47 -4.04 7.53 -11.06
N GLY A 48 -4.02 8.00 -9.83
CA GLY A 48 -5.23 8.25 -9.04
C GLY A 48 -5.00 8.13 -7.55
N THR A 49 -6.08 8.26 -6.80
CA THR A 49 -6.10 7.99 -5.36
C THR A 49 -6.64 6.60 -5.11
N TYR A 50 -6.05 5.90 -4.16
CA TYR A 50 -6.34 4.53 -3.78
C TYR A 50 -6.61 4.47 -2.29
N ASN A 51 -7.60 3.66 -1.89
CA ASN A 51 -7.73 3.23 -0.52
C ASN A 51 -6.88 1.97 -0.35
N CYS A 52 -5.97 1.99 0.61
CA CYS A 52 -5.00 0.94 0.83
C CYS A 52 -5.17 0.35 2.23
N GLU A 53 -4.95 -0.96 2.32
CA GLU A 53 -4.87 -1.71 3.57
C GLU A 53 -3.59 -2.54 3.58
N SER A 54 -2.93 -2.59 4.73
CA SER A 54 -1.75 -3.42 4.91
C SER A 54 -1.73 -4.04 6.30
N VAL A 55 -1.47 -5.35 6.37
CA VAL A 55 -1.30 -6.07 7.63
C VAL A 55 0.16 -6.42 7.81
N TRP A 56 0.70 -6.08 8.97
CA TRP A 56 2.08 -6.32 9.35
C TRP A 56 2.12 -7.28 10.52
N ALA A 57 2.97 -8.29 10.41
CA ALA A 57 3.24 -9.22 11.50
C ALA A 57 4.68 -9.07 11.96
N LYS A 58 4.88 -9.15 13.28
CA LYS A 58 6.20 -9.11 13.87
C LYS A 58 6.85 -10.50 13.78
N LYS A 59 8.01 -10.57 13.11
CA LYS A 59 8.88 -11.76 13.05
C LYS A 59 10.19 -11.44 13.76
N GLY A 60 10.32 -11.91 15.00
CA GLY A 60 11.42 -11.51 15.89
C GLY A 60 11.30 -10.03 16.25
N GLU A 61 12.31 -9.24 15.92
CA GLU A 61 12.30 -7.79 16.14
C GLU A 61 11.76 -7.00 14.94
N ASN A 62 11.60 -7.65 13.78
CA ASN A 62 11.26 -6.99 12.53
C ASN A 62 9.76 -7.07 12.23
N TRP A 63 9.20 -6.00 11.70
CA TRP A 63 7.88 -6.00 11.09
C TRP A 63 7.98 -6.42 9.62
N VAL A 64 7.15 -7.36 9.21
CA VAL A 64 7.02 -7.76 7.81
C VAL A 64 5.58 -7.57 7.36
N ASN A 65 5.40 -6.98 6.18
CA ASN A 65 4.10 -6.92 5.56
C ASN A 65 3.70 -8.34 5.11
N VAL A 66 2.58 -8.83 5.64
CA VAL A 66 2.05 -10.18 5.33
C VAL A 66 0.81 -10.12 4.44
N PHE A 67 0.25 -8.93 4.27
CA PHE A 67 -0.88 -8.67 3.39
C PHE A 67 -0.87 -7.20 2.96
N HIS A 68 -1.15 -6.99 1.68
CA HIS A 68 -1.40 -5.67 1.12
C HIS A 68 -2.54 -5.79 0.11
N ALA A 69 -3.49 -4.86 0.18
CA ALA A 69 -4.52 -4.71 -0.82
C ALA A 69 -4.78 -3.21 -1.05
N GLU A 70 -5.20 -2.90 -2.27
CA GLU A 70 -5.59 -1.54 -2.63
C GLU A 70 -6.70 -1.57 -3.66
N ILE A 71 -7.56 -0.55 -3.58
CA ILE A 71 -8.63 -0.31 -4.53
C ILE A 71 -8.65 1.16 -4.89
N LYS A 72 -8.75 1.46 -6.19
CA LYS A 72 -8.86 2.84 -6.66
C LYS A 72 -10.08 3.51 -6.01
N ALA A 73 -9.87 4.65 -5.40
CA ALA A 73 -10.95 5.48 -4.87
C ALA A 73 -11.84 5.95 -6.02
N LYS A 74 -13.15 6.05 -5.77
CA LYS A 74 -14.14 6.52 -6.75
C LYS A 74 -13.91 7.97 -7.14
#